data_AF-A0A2R4WFJ1-F1
#
_entry.id   AF-A0A2R4WFJ1-F1
#
_cell.length_a   1.000
_cell.length_b   1.000
_cell.length_c   1.000
_cell.angle_alpha   90.00
_cell.angle_beta   90.00
_cell.angle_gamma   90.00
#
_symmetry.space_group_name_H-M   'P 1'
#
loop_
_entity.id
_entity.type
_entity.pdbx_description
1 polymer ?
#
loop_
_entity_poly.entity_id
_entity_poly.type
_entity_poly.pdbx_seq_one_letter_code
_entity_poly.pdbx_strand_id
1 'polypeptide(L)'
;MTTYVAYCRVSTDKQGRSGLGLEAQLAAIQAHLRPSDVLLQPPYVEVESGRRADRPQLQAAIERCRKTGATLLIAKLDRLARNVAFVSSLKDSGVEFRACDFPDANRLMVHILVAFAEHEAEMISQRTKAALAAAKARGKKLGGDRGYRPEAPPTAEDRAKAAAVWQRKADHKAFAVLPVLERLQGDGVVGLSELARRLNEMGQPTPRGNGSWTATAVKRALARVAV
;
A
#
# COMPACT_ATOMS: atom_id res chain seq x y z
N MET A 1 9.99 -30.87 5.33
CA MET A 1 8.57 -30.61 5.01
C MET A 1 8.34 -29.13 5.24
N THR A 2 8.10 -28.37 4.16
CA THR A 2 7.87 -26.93 4.27
C THR A 2 6.40 -26.64 4.01
N THR A 3 5.79 -25.85 4.88
CA THR A 3 4.41 -25.39 4.71
C THR A 3 4.41 -24.05 3.99
N TYR A 4 3.58 -23.92 2.96
CA TYR A 4 3.49 -22.73 2.13
C TYR A 4 2.09 -22.11 2.17
N VAL A 5 2.03 -20.79 2.05
CA VAL A 5 0.81 -20.04 1.73
C VAL A 5 1.01 -19.38 0.37
N ALA A 6 0.14 -19.68 -0.58
CA ALA A 6 0.23 -19.09 -1.91
C ALA A 6 -0.43 -17.71 -1.97
N TYR A 7 0.24 -16.78 -2.65
CA TYR A 7 -0.31 -15.48 -3.02
C TYR A 7 -0.18 -15.26 -4.54
N CYS A 8 -1.31 -14.99 -5.18
CA CYS A 8 -1.43 -14.75 -6.62
C CYS A 8 -1.99 -13.35 -6.87
N ARG A 9 -1.56 -12.73 -7.98
CA ARG A 9 -2.05 -11.41 -8.39
C ARG A 9 -2.59 -11.44 -9.81
N VAL A 10 -3.77 -10.85 -10.01
CA VAL A 10 -4.38 -10.69 -11.34
C VAL A 10 -4.67 -9.23 -11.63
N SER A 11 -4.41 -8.80 -12.87
CA SER A 11 -4.70 -7.44 -13.33
C SER A 11 -6.03 -7.43 -14.08
N THR A 12 -6.94 -6.55 -13.64
CA THR A 12 -8.30 -6.40 -14.23
C THR A 12 -8.28 -5.96 -15.69
N ASP A 13 -7.30 -5.15 -16.12
CA ASP A 13 -7.25 -4.58 -17.48
C ASP A 13 -6.88 -5.60 -18.58
N LYS A 14 -6.28 -6.75 -18.22
CA LYS A 14 -5.87 -7.76 -19.21
C LYS A 14 -6.51 -9.14 -19.03
N GLN A 15 -7.24 -9.39 -17.93
CA GLN A 15 -7.72 -10.73 -17.59
C GLN A 15 -9.22 -10.94 -17.73
N GLY A 16 -10.00 -9.94 -18.14
CA GLY A 16 -11.41 -10.13 -18.48
C GLY A 16 -11.70 -11.08 -19.66
N ARG A 17 -10.67 -11.66 -20.32
CA ARG A 17 -10.86 -12.45 -21.56
C ARG A 17 -10.24 -13.84 -21.62
N SER A 18 -9.47 -14.34 -20.64
CA SER A 18 -8.87 -15.69 -20.80
C SER A 18 -8.57 -16.56 -19.58
N GLY A 19 -8.55 -16.07 -18.33
CA GLY A 19 -8.24 -16.93 -17.14
C GLY A 19 -6.78 -17.41 -17.02
N LEU A 20 -6.03 -17.45 -18.14
CA LEU A 20 -4.66 -17.98 -18.28
C LEU A 20 -3.63 -17.41 -17.31
N GLY A 21 -3.81 -16.16 -16.86
CA GLY A 21 -2.84 -15.49 -15.98
C GLY A 21 -2.84 -16.01 -14.54
N LEU A 22 -3.98 -16.47 -14.01
CA LEU A 22 -4.07 -17.04 -12.66
C LEU A 22 -3.71 -18.53 -12.69
N GLU A 23 -4.22 -19.25 -13.68
CA GLU A 23 -3.94 -20.67 -13.88
C GLU A 23 -2.43 -20.92 -14.06
N ALA A 24 -1.75 -20.09 -14.86
CA ALA A 24 -0.29 -20.20 -15.02
C ALA A 24 0.47 -19.93 -13.71
N GLN A 25 -0.04 -19.03 -12.84
CA GLN A 25 0.57 -18.78 -11.54
C GLN A 25 0.38 -19.96 -10.59
N LEU A 26 -0.83 -20.51 -10.54
CA LEU A 26 -1.14 -21.69 -9.73
C LEU A 26 -0.36 -22.91 -10.22
N ALA A 27 -0.25 -23.12 -11.54
CA ALA A 27 0.55 -24.19 -12.13
C ALA A 27 2.04 -24.06 -11.78
N ALA A 28 2.60 -22.84 -11.85
CA ALA A 28 3.99 -22.60 -11.44
C ALA A 28 4.22 -22.87 -9.94
N ILE A 29 3.26 -22.50 -9.10
CA ILE A 29 3.28 -22.79 -7.66
C ILE A 29 3.25 -24.31 -7.44
N GLN A 30 2.33 -25.02 -8.07
CA GLN A 30 2.23 -26.48 -7.94
C GLN A 30 3.50 -27.18 -8.42
N ALA A 31 4.07 -26.77 -9.55
CA ALA A 31 5.31 -27.31 -10.08
C ALA A 31 6.53 -27.06 -9.17
N HIS A 32 6.48 -26.04 -8.31
CA HIS A 32 7.55 -25.73 -7.36
C HIS A 32 7.47 -26.58 -6.08
N LEU A 33 6.30 -27.13 -5.73
CA LEU A 33 6.13 -27.91 -4.51
C LEU A 33 6.78 -29.29 -4.67
N ARG A 34 7.52 -29.71 -3.65
CA ARG A 34 7.98 -31.11 -3.55
C ARG A 34 6.85 -31.97 -2.98
N PRO A 35 6.89 -33.29 -3.17
CA PRO A 35 5.89 -34.21 -2.59
C PRO A 35 5.76 -34.11 -1.07
N SER A 36 6.82 -33.66 -0.38
CA SER A 36 6.86 -33.48 1.07
C SER A 36 6.51 -32.08 1.54
N ASP A 37 6.11 -31.18 0.64
CA ASP A 37 5.68 -29.82 0.96
C ASP A 37 4.15 -29.73 1.05
N VAL A 38 3.64 -28.80 1.86
CA VAL A 38 2.20 -28.61 2.07
C VAL A 38 1.80 -27.22 1.65
N LEU A 39 0.86 -27.12 0.71
CA LEU A 39 0.24 -25.86 0.35
C LEU A 39 -1.08 -25.66 1.10
N LEU A 40 -1.13 -24.62 1.94
CA LEU A 40 -2.34 -24.28 2.68
C LEU A 40 -3.40 -23.68 1.74
N GLN A 41 -4.55 -24.34 1.66
CA GLN A 41 -5.71 -23.91 0.88
C GLN A 41 -6.64 -23.00 1.71
N PRO A 42 -7.39 -22.06 1.09
CA PRO A 42 -7.25 -21.62 -0.30
C PRO A 42 -6.06 -20.68 -0.50
N PRO A 43 -5.53 -20.53 -1.74
CA PRO A 43 -4.57 -19.49 -2.09
C PRO A 43 -5.22 -18.10 -2.00
N TYR A 44 -4.42 -17.09 -1.63
CA TYR A 44 -4.86 -15.71 -1.61
C TYR A 44 -4.72 -15.11 -3.00
N VAL A 45 -5.81 -14.56 -3.55
CA VAL A 45 -5.83 -14.00 -4.91
C VAL A 45 -6.20 -12.52 -4.84
N GLU A 46 -5.26 -11.66 -5.20
CA GLU A 46 -5.47 -10.21 -5.25
C GLU A 46 -5.89 -9.77 -6.66
N VAL A 47 -7.02 -9.06 -6.75
CA VAL A 47 -7.57 -8.55 -8.01
C VAL A 47 -7.30 -7.05 -8.09
N GLU A 48 -6.33 -6.64 -8.89
CA GLU A 48 -5.93 -5.24 -9.01
C GLU A 48 -6.74 -4.55 -10.13
N SER A 49 -7.59 -3.60 -9.73
CA SER A 49 -8.03 -2.49 -10.60
C SER A 49 -7.16 -1.29 -10.35
N GLY A 50 -6.70 -0.66 -11.44
CA GLY A 50 -5.56 0.24 -11.44
C GLY A 50 -5.44 1.20 -10.25
N ARG A 51 -4.18 1.45 -9.86
CA ARG A 51 -3.73 2.50 -8.93
C ARG A 51 -4.30 2.45 -7.50
N ARG A 52 -4.91 1.34 -7.06
CA ARG A 52 -5.23 1.12 -5.64
C ARG A 52 -4.02 0.51 -4.94
N ALA A 53 -3.60 1.15 -3.85
CA ALA A 53 -2.46 0.71 -3.04
C ALA A 53 -2.87 -0.30 -1.96
N ASP A 54 -4.17 -0.38 -1.64
CA ASP A 54 -4.68 -1.24 -0.58
C ASP A 54 -4.68 -2.70 -1.04
N ARG A 55 -4.03 -3.58 -0.26
CA ARG A 55 -3.79 -5.00 -0.58
C ARG A 55 -4.25 -5.92 0.56
N PRO A 56 -5.57 -6.09 0.73
CA PRO A 56 -6.11 -6.86 1.84
C PRO A 56 -5.73 -8.34 1.75
N GLN A 57 -5.63 -8.92 0.55
CA GLN A 57 -5.33 -10.35 0.40
C GLN A 57 -3.88 -10.67 0.72
N LEU A 58 -2.96 -9.74 0.43
CA LEU A 58 -1.58 -9.87 0.84
C LEU A 58 -1.42 -9.82 2.36
N GLN A 59 -2.07 -8.85 3.01
CA GLN A 59 -2.01 -8.73 4.47
C GLN A 59 -2.56 -10.00 5.14
N ALA A 60 -3.68 -10.52 4.66
CA ALA A 60 -4.25 -11.77 5.14
C ALA A 60 -3.31 -12.98 4.91
N ALA A 61 -2.62 -13.04 3.78
CA ALA A 61 -1.62 -14.08 3.51
C ALA A 61 -0.44 -14.01 4.48
N ILE A 62 0.10 -12.80 4.73
CA ILE A 62 1.19 -12.57 5.69
C ILE A 62 0.76 -12.95 7.11
N GLU A 63 -0.45 -12.57 7.53
CA GLU A 63 -0.99 -12.94 8.84
C GLU A 63 -1.16 -14.45 8.97
N ARG A 64 -1.62 -15.13 7.92
CA ARG A 64 -1.70 -16.59 7.91
C ARG A 64 -0.33 -17.22 8.07
N CYS A 65 0.68 -16.76 7.33
CA CYS A 65 2.06 -17.21 7.47
C CYS A 65 2.57 -17.04 8.91
N ARG A 66 2.31 -15.89 9.55
CA ARG A 66 2.69 -15.66 10.94
C ARG A 66 2.03 -16.64 11.91
N LYS A 67 0.75 -16.95 11.71
CA LYS A 67 -0.01 -17.88 12.56
C LYS A 67 0.43 -19.34 12.38
N THR A 68 0.83 -19.73 11.18
CA THR A 68 1.13 -21.13 10.85
C THR A 68 2.63 -21.45 10.76
N GLY A 69 3.50 -20.43 10.82
CA GLY A 69 4.93 -20.57 10.54
C GLY A 69 5.24 -20.90 9.07
N ALA A 70 4.26 -20.73 8.17
CA ALA A 70 4.41 -21.07 6.76
C ALA A 70 5.20 -20.00 5.98
N THR A 71 5.92 -20.44 4.95
CA THR A 71 6.61 -19.56 4.00
C THR A 71 5.63 -19.01 2.96
N LEU A 72 5.70 -17.72 2.66
CA LEU A 72 4.88 -17.11 1.62
C LEU A 72 5.43 -17.49 0.24
N LEU A 73 4.61 -18.12 -0.60
CA LEU A 73 5.00 -18.56 -1.93
C LEU A 73 4.32 -17.70 -3.01
N ILE A 74 5.14 -17.12 -3.90
CA ILE A 74 4.67 -16.30 -5.02
C ILE A 74 5.14 -16.89 -6.34
N ALA A 75 4.28 -16.85 -7.37
CA ALA A 75 4.61 -17.45 -8.66
C ALA A 75 5.75 -16.72 -9.40
N LYS A 76 5.75 -15.38 -9.37
CA LYS A 76 6.79 -14.56 -10.01
C LYS A 76 7.14 -13.29 -9.25
N LEU A 77 8.45 -12.99 -9.18
CA LEU A 77 8.96 -11.80 -8.51
C LEU A 77 8.80 -10.53 -9.35
N ASP A 78 8.91 -10.61 -10.69
CA ASP A 78 8.90 -9.45 -11.61
C ASP A 78 7.63 -8.58 -11.49
N ARG A 79 6.49 -9.24 -11.27
CA ARG A 79 5.18 -8.57 -11.15
C ARG A 79 4.96 -7.92 -9.79
N LEU A 80 5.79 -8.24 -8.81
CA LEU A 80 5.63 -7.82 -7.42
C LEU A 80 6.75 -6.87 -6.99
N ALA A 81 7.98 -7.06 -7.48
CA ALA A 81 9.14 -6.22 -7.23
C ALA A 81 9.02 -4.81 -7.81
N ARG A 82 8.22 -4.61 -8.86
CA ARG A 82 7.90 -3.27 -9.39
C ARG A 82 7.06 -2.40 -8.44
N ASN A 83 6.56 -2.99 -7.36
CA ASN A 83 5.83 -2.25 -6.33
C ASN A 83 6.67 -2.23 -5.06
N VAL A 84 7.40 -1.15 -4.84
CA VAL A 84 8.21 -0.92 -3.65
C VAL A 84 7.43 -1.19 -2.36
N ALA A 85 6.19 -0.71 -2.25
CA ALA A 85 5.37 -0.89 -1.05
C ALA A 85 5.08 -2.36 -0.73
N PHE A 86 4.99 -3.23 -1.75
CA PHE A 86 4.86 -4.67 -1.57
C PHE A 86 6.07 -5.27 -0.87
N VAL A 87 7.25 -4.99 -1.41
CA VAL A 87 8.45 -5.65 -0.94
C VAL A 87 8.90 -5.07 0.39
N SER A 88 8.65 -3.78 0.63
CA SER A 88 8.81 -3.17 1.96
C SER A 88 7.85 -3.82 2.97
N SER A 89 6.59 -4.05 2.61
CA SER A 89 5.63 -4.75 3.47
C SER A 89 6.08 -6.19 3.79
N LEU A 90 6.64 -6.90 2.81
CA LEU A 90 7.21 -8.24 3.04
C LEU A 90 8.44 -8.19 3.96
N LYS A 91 9.37 -7.27 3.70
CA LYS A 91 10.57 -7.05 4.53
C LYS A 91 10.19 -6.78 5.98
N ASP A 92 9.26 -5.85 6.20
CA ASP A 92 8.85 -5.43 7.53
C ASP A 92 7.98 -6.50 8.22
N SER A 93 7.36 -7.41 7.44
CA SER A 93 6.55 -8.48 8.01
C SER A 93 7.33 -9.53 8.80
N GLY A 94 8.63 -9.71 8.48
CA GLY A 94 9.49 -10.73 9.07
C GLY A 94 9.21 -12.16 8.58
N VAL A 95 8.27 -12.35 7.65
CA VAL A 95 7.90 -13.67 7.12
C VAL A 95 8.88 -14.11 6.03
N GLU A 96 9.30 -15.37 6.08
CA GLU A 96 10.05 -15.99 5.00
C GLU A 96 9.20 -16.09 3.74
N PHE A 97 9.78 -15.73 2.59
CA PHE A 97 9.08 -15.79 1.33
C PHE A 97 9.95 -16.40 0.23
N ARG A 98 9.30 -17.00 -0.78
CA ARG A 98 9.96 -17.62 -1.91
C ARG A 98 9.23 -17.32 -3.21
N ALA A 99 9.98 -17.07 -4.27
CA ALA A 99 9.46 -16.91 -5.62
C ALA A 99 9.74 -18.17 -6.46
N CYS A 100 8.73 -18.67 -7.18
CA CYS A 100 8.88 -19.88 -7.99
C CYS A 100 9.81 -19.67 -9.20
N ASP A 101 9.82 -18.46 -9.79
CA ASP A 101 10.69 -18.08 -10.90
C ASP A 101 12.13 -17.77 -10.47
N PHE A 102 12.34 -17.47 -9.19
CA PHE A 102 13.65 -17.25 -8.62
C PHE A 102 13.78 -17.98 -7.28
N PRO A 103 13.95 -19.33 -7.29
CA PRO A 103 13.99 -20.16 -6.09
C PRO A 103 15.14 -19.83 -5.12
N ASP A 104 16.24 -19.30 -5.65
CA ASP A 104 17.44 -18.90 -4.92
C ASP A 104 17.43 -17.43 -4.50
N ALA A 105 16.29 -16.75 -4.66
CA ALA A 105 16.05 -15.40 -4.14
C ALA A 105 16.20 -15.41 -2.62
N ASN A 106 17.42 -15.28 -2.12
CA ASN A 106 17.64 -15.08 -0.70
C ASN A 106 17.16 -13.68 -0.31
N ARG A 107 16.89 -13.49 0.99
CA ARG A 107 16.42 -12.21 1.55
C ARG A 107 17.30 -11.02 1.14
N LEU A 108 18.60 -11.23 0.98
CA LEU A 108 19.56 -10.20 0.55
C LEU A 108 19.36 -9.77 -0.92
N MET A 109 19.23 -10.71 -1.86
CA MET A 109 18.99 -10.40 -3.28
C MET A 109 17.69 -9.64 -3.46
N VAL A 110 16.68 -9.97 -2.66
CA VAL A 110 15.42 -9.24 -2.64
C VAL A 110 15.66 -7.81 -2.19
N HIS A 111 16.39 -7.58 -1.10
CA HIS A 111 16.72 -6.23 -0.65
C HIS A 111 17.44 -5.41 -1.73
N ILE A 112 18.35 -6.03 -2.48
CA ILE A 112 19.05 -5.39 -3.61
C ILE A 112 18.05 -5.03 -4.72
N LEU A 113 17.16 -5.95 -5.10
CA LEU A 113 16.14 -5.70 -6.12
C LEU A 113 15.16 -4.59 -5.70
N VAL A 114 14.83 -4.49 -4.40
CA VAL A 114 14.02 -3.39 -3.86
C VAL A 114 14.75 -2.07 -3.96
N ALA A 115 15.98 -2.01 -3.48
CA ALA A 115 16.77 -0.78 -3.51
C ALA A 115 16.94 -0.28 -4.95
N PHE A 116 17.12 -1.20 -5.90
CA PHE A 116 17.19 -0.86 -7.32
C PHE A 116 15.85 -0.32 -7.86
N ALA A 117 14.73 -0.96 -7.51
CA ALA A 117 13.39 -0.49 -7.92
C ALA A 117 13.03 0.87 -7.31
N GLU A 118 13.40 1.11 -6.04
CA GLU A 118 13.28 2.41 -5.36
C GLU A 118 14.08 3.49 -6.09
N HIS A 119 15.35 3.19 -6.40
CA HIS A 119 16.22 4.10 -7.13
C HIS A 119 15.67 4.43 -8.52
N GLU A 120 15.19 3.43 -9.27
CA GLU A 120 14.60 3.66 -10.60
C GLU A 120 13.35 4.53 -10.51
N ALA A 121 12.46 4.26 -9.54
CA ALA A 121 11.27 5.07 -9.32
C ALA A 121 11.61 6.51 -8.93
N GLU A 122 12.64 6.70 -8.10
CA GLU A 122 13.14 8.02 -7.74
C GLU A 122 13.71 8.75 -8.96
N MET A 123 14.53 8.09 -9.78
CA MET A 123 15.09 8.65 -11.00
C MET A 123 14.00 9.09 -11.99
N ILE A 124 12.94 8.29 -12.16
CA ILE A 124 11.77 8.67 -12.97
C ILE A 124 11.09 9.91 -12.41
N SER A 125 10.91 9.97 -11.08
CA SER A 125 10.31 11.11 -10.39
C SER A 125 11.16 12.38 -10.56
N GLN A 126 12.48 12.28 -10.37
CA GLN A 126 13.43 13.37 -10.55
C GLN A 126 13.41 13.88 -12.00
N ARG A 127 13.47 12.97 -12.99
CA ARG A 127 13.39 13.34 -14.42
C ARG A 127 12.07 14.04 -14.76
N THR A 128 10.96 13.55 -14.20
CA THR A 128 9.63 14.15 -14.39
C THR A 128 9.57 15.55 -13.78
N LYS A 129 10.06 15.73 -12.55
CA LYS A 129 10.15 17.04 -11.88
C LYS A 129 11.02 18.01 -12.67
N ALA A 130 12.18 17.56 -13.16
CA ALA A 130 13.06 18.38 -14.00
C ALA A 130 12.38 18.80 -15.32
N ALA A 131 11.71 17.86 -15.99
CA ALA A 131 10.96 18.16 -17.21
C ALA A 131 9.82 19.16 -16.98
N LEU A 132 9.09 19.02 -15.86
CA LEU A 132 8.05 19.97 -15.45
C LEU A 132 8.65 21.34 -15.11
N ALA A 133 9.75 21.40 -14.37
CA ALA A 133 10.43 22.67 -14.07
C ALA A 133 10.86 23.40 -15.35
N ALA A 134 11.46 22.68 -16.31
CA ALA A 134 11.83 23.23 -17.61
C ALA A 134 10.61 23.65 -18.45
N ALA A 135 9.50 22.92 -18.37
CA ALA A 135 8.25 23.33 -19.03
C ALA A 135 7.67 24.61 -18.43
N LYS A 136 7.69 24.73 -17.10
CA LYS A 136 7.26 25.95 -16.37
C LYS A 136 8.13 27.15 -16.73
N ALA A 137 9.45 26.97 -16.79
CA ALA A 137 10.39 28.02 -17.19
C ALA A 137 10.16 28.49 -18.64
N ARG A 138 9.73 27.59 -19.53
CA ARG A 138 9.29 27.89 -20.89
C ARG A 138 7.87 28.51 -20.97
N GLY A 139 7.29 28.91 -19.83
CA GLY A 139 5.97 29.54 -19.78
C GLY A 139 4.78 28.57 -19.88
N LYS A 140 5.00 27.26 -19.89
CA LYS A 140 3.90 26.29 -19.92
C LYS A 140 3.16 26.30 -18.58
N LYS A 141 1.88 26.65 -18.59
CA LYS A 141 0.99 26.48 -17.42
C LYS A 141 0.87 24.99 -17.11
N LEU A 142 1.34 24.60 -15.93
CA LEU A 142 1.24 23.24 -15.39
C LEU A 142 0.16 23.19 -14.31
N GLY A 143 -0.76 22.24 -14.43
CA GLY A 143 -1.90 22.13 -13.51
C GLY A 143 -2.85 23.33 -13.55
N GLY A 144 -3.80 23.35 -12.62
CA GLY A 144 -4.83 24.39 -12.50
C GLY A 144 -6.14 24.04 -13.22
N ASP A 145 -7.21 24.69 -12.78
CA ASP A 145 -8.48 24.70 -13.52
C ASP A 145 -8.20 25.16 -14.96
N ARG A 146 -8.44 24.28 -15.92
CA ARG A 146 -8.25 24.57 -17.36
C ARG A 146 -9.41 25.38 -17.93
N GLY A 147 -10.16 26.06 -17.07
CA GLY A 147 -11.42 26.69 -17.42
C GLY A 147 -12.52 25.66 -17.64
N TYR A 148 -12.44 24.49 -16.98
CA TYR A 148 -13.52 23.53 -17.03
C TYR A 148 -14.68 24.09 -16.22
N ARG A 149 -15.61 24.74 -16.93
CA ARG A 149 -16.88 25.18 -16.39
C ARG A 149 -17.91 24.11 -16.74
N PRO A 150 -18.28 23.21 -15.81
CA PRO A 150 -19.37 22.30 -16.08
C PRO A 150 -20.63 23.12 -16.35
N GLU A 151 -21.39 22.74 -17.39
CA GLU A 151 -22.62 23.43 -17.81
C GLU A 151 -23.70 23.41 -16.72
N ALA A 152 -23.62 22.43 -15.81
CA ALA A 152 -24.51 22.29 -14.66
C ALA A 152 -23.72 22.29 -13.35
N PRO A 153 -24.33 22.78 -12.24
CA PRO A 153 -23.73 22.66 -10.92
C PRO A 153 -23.56 21.18 -10.51
N PRO A 154 -22.59 20.86 -9.63
CA PRO A 154 -22.36 19.49 -9.19
C PRO A 154 -23.63 18.87 -8.60
N THR A 155 -23.98 17.68 -9.09
CA THR A 155 -25.11 16.92 -8.56
C THR A 155 -24.84 16.50 -7.11
N ALA A 156 -25.87 16.01 -6.41
CA ALA A 156 -25.69 15.41 -5.09
C ALA A 156 -24.73 14.20 -5.14
N GLU A 157 -24.76 13.45 -6.24
CA GLU A 157 -23.88 12.30 -6.48
C GLU A 157 -22.42 12.74 -6.65
N ASP A 158 -22.15 13.81 -7.41
CA ASP A 158 -20.80 14.35 -7.57
C ASP A 158 -20.22 14.85 -6.25
N ARG A 159 -21.05 15.51 -5.43
CA ARG A 159 -20.66 15.95 -4.09
C ARG A 159 -20.38 14.77 -3.17
N ALA A 160 -21.17 13.70 -3.25
CA ALA A 160 -20.94 12.48 -2.49
C ALA A 160 -19.63 11.78 -2.91
N LYS A 161 -19.37 11.67 -4.22
CA LYS A 161 -18.11 11.12 -4.76
C LYS A 161 -16.90 11.94 -4.29
N ALA A 162 -16.99 13.26 -4.37
CA ALA A 162 -15.94 14.15 -3.88
C ALA A 162 -15.74 13.97 -2.37
N ALA A 163 -16.81 13.98 -1.58
CA ALA A 163 -16.76 13.77 -0.13
C ALA A 163 -16.09 12.44 0.23
N ALA A 164 -16.43 11.35 -0.46
CA ALA A 164 -15.81 10.04 -0.26
C ALA A 164 -14.30 10.04 -0.54
N VAL A 165 -13.86 10.73 -1.61
CA VAL A 165 -12.42 10.88 -1.91
C VAL A 165 -11.70 11.67 -0.83
N TRP A 166 -12.29 12.78 -0.36
CA TRP A 166 -11.73 13.58 0.72
C TRP A 166 -11.69 12.83 2.05
N GLN A 167 -12.71 12.02 2.34
CA GLN A 167 -12.79 11.18 3.52
C GLN A 167 -11.68 10.13 3.52
N ARG A 168 -11.53 9.36 2.44
CA ARG A 168 -10.42 8.37 2.31
C ARG A 168 -9.04 9.00 2.51
N LYS A 169 -8.81 10.19 1.93
CA LYS A 169 -7.54 10.92 2.10
C LYS A 169 -7.32 11.34 3.56
N ALA A 170 -8.38 11.76 4.24
CA ALA A 170 -8.31 12.15 5.65
C ALA A 170 -8.09 10.92 6.55
N ASP A 171 -8.73 9.79 6.24
CA ASP A 171 -8.61 8.54 7.01
C ASP A 171 -7.20 7.98 6.87
N HIS A 172 -6.67 7.86 5.65
CA HIS A 172 -5.28 7.42 5.41
C HIS A 172 -4.25 8.23 6.22
N LYS A 173 -4.41 9.56 6.27
CA LYS A 173 -3.52 10.41 7.04
C LYS A 173 -3.77 10.34 8.55
N ALA A 174 -4.99 10.06 8.98
CA ALA A 174 -5.29 9.82 10.39
C ALA A 174 -4.63 8.51 10.86
N PHE A 175 -4.73 7.42 10.07
CA PHE A 175 -4.08 6.13 10.34
C PHE A 175 -2.57 6.27 10.57
N ALA A 176 -1.89 7.14 9.83
CA ALA A 176 -0.47 7.38 10.01
C ALA A 176 -0.08 7.91 11.40
N VAL A 177 -1.00 8.54 12.13
CA VAL A 177 -0.73 9.18 13.43
C VAL A 177 -1.27 8.36 14.61
N LEU A 178 -2.08 7.33 14.35
CA LEU A 178 -2.66 6.48 15.39
C LEU A 178 -1.62 5.75 16.25
N PRO A 179 -0.55 5.13 15.70
CA PRO A 179 0.44 4.45 16.54
C PRO A 179 1.12 5.40 17.53
N VAL A 180 1.27 6.67 17.15
CA VAL A 180 1.82 7.71 18.04
C VAL A 180 0.84 8.06 19.14
N LEU A 181 -0.45 8.19 18.81
CA LEU A 181 -1.51 8.45 19.77
C LEU A 181 -1.67 7.29 20.76
N GLU A 182 -1.69 6.04 20.29
CA GLU A 182 -1.78 4.84 21.11
C GLU A 182 -0.59 4.72 22.07
N ARG A 183 0.63 5.00 21.58
CA ARG A 183 1.82 5.05 22.43
C ARG A 183 1.72 6.11 23.52
N LEU A 184 1.30 7.33 23.18
CA LEU A 184 1.11 8.41 24.16
C LEU A 184 0.04 8.06 25.20
N GLN A 185 -1.03 7.38 24.80
CA GLN A 185 -2.05 6.88 25.73
C GLN A 185 -1.49 5.77 26.64
N GLY A 186 -0.65 4.87 26.12
CA GLY A 186 0.09 3.87 26.89
C GLY A 186 1.06 4.48 27.91
N ASP A 187 1.66 5.62 27.57
CA ASP A 187 2.51 6.42 28.45
C ASP A 187 1.71 7.23 29.52
N GLY A 188 0.39 7.01 29.61
CA GLY A 188 -0.50 7.63 30.61
C GLY A 188 -1.11 8.97 30.18
N VAL A 189 -0.91 9.41 28.93
CA VAL A 189 -1.49 10.65 28.42
C VAL A 189 -2.93 10.42 27.94
N VAL A 190 -3.91 10.72 28.80
CA VAL A 190 -5.34 10.51 28.49
C VAL A 190 -6.08 11.77 28.01
N GLY A 191 -5.54 12.96 28.28
CA GLY A 191 -6.19 14.23 27.93
C GLY A 191 -6.06 14.59 26.45
N LEU A 192 -7.17 14.84 25.75
CA LEU A 192 -7.17 15.19 24.31
C LEU A 192 -6.34 16.45 23.99
N SER A 193 -6.36 17.45 24.87
CA SER A 193 -5.57 18.68 24.71
C SER A 193 -4.07 18.42 24.90
N GLU A 194 -3.73 17.52 25.82
CA GLU A 194 -2.35 17.15 26.11
C GLU A 194 -1.78 16.27 24.98
N LEU A 195 -2.57 15.33 24.45
CA LEU A 195 -2.23 14.58 23.23
C LEU A 195 -1.97 15.53 22.05
N ALA A 196 -2.81 16.54 21.87
CA ALA A 196 -2.63 17.53 20.82
C ALA A 196 -1.32 18.32 20.99
N ARG A 197 -1.01 18.74 22.23
CA ARG A 197 0.26 19.41 22.55
C ARG A 197 1.46 18.53 22.20
N ARG A 198 1.46 17.27 22.66
CA ARG A 198 2.53 16.29 22.37
C ARG A 198 2.72 16.05 20.88
N LEU A 199 1.63 15.91 20.13
CA LEU A 199 1.72 15.74 18.67
C LEU A 199 2.33 16.97 17.98
N ASN A 200 2.00 18.17 18.43
CA ASN A 200 2.61 19.41 17.92
C ASN A 200 4.09 19.50 18.27
N GLU A 201 4.49 19.18 19.51
CA GLU A 201 5.89 19.16 19.95
C GLU A 201 6.74 18.16 19.15
N MET A 202 6.14 17.01 18.79
CA MET A 202 6.76 16.00 17.96
C MET A 202 6.76 16.36 16.45
N GLY A 203 6.20 17.51 16.06
CA GLY A 203 6.13 17.95 14.66
C GLY A 203 5.24 17.07 13.79
N GLN A 204 4.28 16.34 14.37
CA GLN A 204 3.43 15.42 13.63
C GLN A 204 2.45 16.17 12.72
N PRO A 205 2.42 15.89 11.41
CA PRO A 205 1.54 16.61 10.48
C PRO A 205 0.07 16.24 10.75
N THR A 206 -0.81 17.25 10.70
CA THR A 206 -2.26 17.01 10.82
C THR A 206 -2.83 16.35 9.55
N PRO A 207 -3.96 15.61 9.62
CA PRO A 207 -4.55 14.97 8.44
C PRO A 207 -4.94 15.94 7.31
N ARG A 208 -5.19 17.22 7.61
CA ARG A 208 -5.44 18.23 6.57
C ARG A 208 -4.17 18.87 6.01
N GLY A 209 -2.99 18.55 6.55
CA GLY A 209 -1.68 18.96 6.04
C GLY A 209 -1.21 20.33 6.54
N ASN A 210 -2.13 21.27 6.80
CA ASN A 210 -1.80 22.62 7.24
C ASN A 210 -2.56 22.93 8.53
N GLY A 211 -1.85 22.98 9.66
CA GLY A 211 -2.38 23.38 10.96
C GLY A 211 -1.80 22.59 12.13
N SER A 212 -1.94 23.13 13.34
CA SER A 212 -1.61 22.45 14.59
C SER A 212 -2.69 21.47 15.02
N TRP A 213 -2.28 20.42 15.73
CA TRP A 213 -3.19 19.54 16.43
C TRP A 213 -3.98 20.33 17.48
N THR A 214 -5.29 20.11 17.45
CA THR A 214 -6.25 20.60 18.45
C THR A 214 -6.92 19.41 19.11
N ALA A 215 -7.48 19.57 20.31
CA ALA A 215 -8.21 18.51 21.00
C ALA A 215 -9.33 17.91 20.12
N THR A 216 -10.03 18.75 19.35
CA THR A 216 -11.06 18.33 18.39
C THR A 216 -10.48 17.51 17.23
N ALA A 217 -9.28 17.86 16.74
CA ALA A 217 -8.61 17.09 15.70
C ALA A 217 -8.16 15.72 16.22
N VAL A 218 -7.66 15.63 17.45
CA VAL A 218 -7.32 14.36 18.12
C VAL A 218 -8.57 13.52 18.30
N LYS A 219 -9.67 14.08 18.83
CA LYS A 219 -10.96 13.39 18.98
C LYS A 219 -11.45 12.82 17.64
N ARG A 220 -11.38 13.61 16.56
CA ARG A 220 -11.78 13.17 15.21
C ARG A 220 -10.86 12.11 14.63
N ALA A 221 -9.57 12.13 14.95
CA ALA A 221 -8.64 11.10 14.53
C ALA A 221 -8.92 9.77 15.25
N LEU A 222 -9.12 9.80 16.57
CA LEU A 222 -9.47 8.63 17.37
C LEU A 222 -10.84 8.04 16.97
N ALA A 223 -11.84 8.89 16.71
CA ALA A 223 -13.17 8.44 16.30
C ALA A 223 -13.19 7.72 14.94
N ARG A 224 -12.17 7.89 14.09
CA ARG A 224 -12.05 7.18 12.81
C ARG A 224 -11.58 5.73 12.97
N VAL A 225 -11.07 5.35 14.13
CA VAL A 225 -10.59 3.99 14.46
C VAL A 225 -11.70 3.13 15.05
N ALA A 226 -12.72 3.76 15.63
CA ALA A 226 -13.82 3.08 16.31
C ALA A 226 -14.89 2.52 15.35
N VAL A 227 -14.59 2.43 14.05
CA VAL A 227 -15.44 1.89 12.98
C VAL A 227 -14.67 0.81 12.25
#